data_AF-A0A3N5UET8-F1
#
_entry.id   AF-A0A3N5UET8-F1
#
_cell.length_a   1.000
_cell.length_b   1.000
_cell.length_c   1.000
_cell.angle_alpha   90.00
_cell.angle_beta   90.00
_cell.angle_gamma   90.00
#
_symmetry.space_group_name_H-M   'P 1'
#
loop_
_entity.id
_entity.type
_entity.pdbx_description
1 polymer ?
#
loop_
_entity_poly.entity_id
_entity_poly.type
_entity_poly.pdbx_seq_one_letter_code
_entity_poly.pdbx_strand_id
1 'polypeptide(L)'
;MAQLKGLEWLPREDGIKDHALHTSVHWGTQAPCTVYEKRPLKDPNTGKDVDGLFVAWIRLNNPSQYNSYTTEMVKGVIAGFENSS
;
A
#
# COMPACT_ATOMS: atom_id res chain seq x y z
N MET A 1 15.44 -32.62 -8.75
CA MET A 1 14.72 -32.66 -7.46
C MET A 1 14.24 -34.08 -7.22
N ALA A 2 14.45 -34.65 -6.04
CA ALA A 2 14.00 -36.00 -5.73
C ALA A 2 12.48 -36.01 -5.52
N GLN A 3 11.74 -36.77 -6.34
CA GLN A 3 10.31 -37.00 -6.15
C GLN A 3 10.10 -37.90 -4.93
N LEU A 4 9.52 -37.34 -3.85
CA LEU A 4 9.11 -38.10 -2.67
C LEU A 4 7.90 -38.97 -3.03
N LYS A 5 8.11 -40.29 -3.13
CA LYS A 5 7.05 -41.28 -3.43
C LYS A 5 6.04 -41.37 -2.27
N GLY A 6 4.75 -41.45 -2.57
CA GLY A 6 3.65 -41.59 -1.59
C GLY A 6 2.96 -40.28 -1.20
N LEU A 7 3.43 -39.14 -1.72
CA LEU A 7 2.84 -37.80 -1.51
C LEU A 7 2.27 -37.21 -2.80
N GLU A 8 2.00 -38.03 -3.82
CA GLU A 8 1.45 -37.59 -5.11
C GLU A 8 0.03 -37.02 -4.96
N TRP A 9 -0.71 -37.44 -3.92
CA TRP A 9 -2.07 -36.98 -3.63
C TRP A 9 -2.12 -35.57 -3.03
N LEU A 10 -1.01 -35.07 -2.46
CA LEU A 10 -0.96 -33.79 -1.78
C LEU A 10 -0.64 -32.68 -2.79
N PRO A 11 -1.56 -31.73 -3.04
CA PRO A 11 -1.28 -30.60 -3.90
C PRO A 11 -0.03 -29.86 -3.42
N ARG A 12 0.92 -29.62 -4.33
CA ARG A 12 2.11 -28.84 -4.03
C ARG A 12 1.75 -27.37 -4.17
N GLU A 13 2.01 -26.60 -3.13
CA GLU A 13 1.96 -25.14 -3.17
C GLU A 13 3.38 -24.56 -3.19
N ASP A 14 4.15 -24.97 -4.20
CA ASP A 14 5.51 -24.51 -4.46
C ASP A 14 5.58 -23.25 -5.35
N GLY A 15 4.42 -22.74 -5.75
CA GLY A 15 4.30 -21.46 -6.45
C GLY A 15 4.63 -20.25 -5.58
N ILE A 16 4.96 -19.14 -6.23
CA ILE A 16 5.11 -17.84 -5.58
C ILE A 16 3.75 -17.45 -4.97
N LYS A 17 3.77 -17.11 -3.68
CA LYS A 17 2.60 -16.62 -2.96
C LYS A 17 2.74 -15.13 -2.75
N ASP A 18 1.73 -14.39 -3.21
CA ASP A 18 1.61 -12.98 -2.89
C ASP A 18 1.09 -12.84 -1.47
N HIS A 19 1.88 -12.20 -0.61
CA HIS A 19 1.56 -11.92 0.77
C HIS A 19 1.18 -10.45 1.00
N ALA A 20 1.05 -9.65 -0.06
CA ALA A 20 0.56 -8.27 0.02
C ALA A 20 -0.95 -8.29 0.32
N LEU A 21 -1.29 -8.06 1.58
CA LEU A 21 -2.67 -8.12 2.06
C LEU A 21 -3.37 -6.76 2.01
N HIS A 22 -2.62 -5.65 2.07
CA HIS A 22 -3.19 -4.31 2.12
C HIS A 22 -2.85 -3.52 0.85
N THR A 23 -3.74 -3.62 -0.12
CA THR A 23 -3.52 -3.09 -1.48
C THR A 23 -4.22 -1.74 -1.71
N SER A 24 -3.98 -1.16 -2.89
CA SER A 24 -4.47 0.16 -3.28
C SER A 24 -5.99 0.28 -3.43
N VAL A 25 -6.75 -0.80 -3.28
CA VAL A 25 -8.21 -0.83 -3.43
C VAL A 25 -8.94 0.05 -2.41
N HIS A 26 -8.28 0.39 -1.30
CA HIS A 26 -8.84 1.20 -0.21
C HIS A 26 -8.54 2.71 -0.35
N TRP A 27 -7.92 3.14 -1.46
CA TRP A 27 -7.66 4.55 -1.74
C TRP A 27 -8.70 5.14 -2.70
N GLY A 28 -9.02 6.42 -2.52
CA GLY A 28 -10.02 7.10 -3.33
C GLY A 28 -9.74 8.58 -3.55
N THR A 29 -10.64 9.24 -4.28
CA THR A 29 -10.59 10.69 -4.55
C THR A 29 -11.79 11.45 -3.95
N GLN A 30 -12.89 10.76 -3.65
CA GLN A 30 -14.12 11.34 -3.10
C GLN A 30 -14.25 11.03 -1.61
N ALA A 31 -14.65 12.01 -0.80
CA ALA A 31 -14.86 11.79 0.63
C ALA A 31 -16.11 10.92 0.91
N PRO A 32 -16.10 10.06 1.94
CA PRO A 32 -14.98 9.77 2.84
C PRO A 32 -14.02 8.73 2.25
N CYS A 33 -12.73 9.03 2.18
CA CYS A 33 -11.71 8.08 1.74
C CYS A 33 -10.33 8.35 2.35
N THR A 34 -9.42 7.39 2.19
CA THR A 34 -7.98 7.63 2.35
C THR A 34 -7.38 7.94 1.00
N VAL A 35 -6.56 8.98 0.93
CA VAL A 35 -5.83 9.38 -0.28
C VAL A 35 -4.36 9.02 -0.09
N TYR A 36 -3.77 8.33 -1.07
CA TYR A 36 -2.35 8.01 -1.12
C TYR A 36 -1.71 8.67 -2.35
N GLU A 37 -0.64 9.43 -2.14
CA GLU A 37 0.10 10.10 -3.21
C GLU A 37 1.60 9.89 -3.01
N LYS A 38 2.36 9.71 -4.11
CA LYS A 38 3.83 9.81 -4.09
C LYS A 38 4.22 11.17 -4.64
N ARG A 39 4.79 12.03 -3.81
CA ARG A 39 5.26 13.37 -4.21
C ARG A 39 6.76 13.36 -4.43
N PRO A 40 7.30 14.07 -5.44
CA PRO A 40 8.75 14.17 -5.63
C PRO A 40 9.46 14.70 -4.39
N LEU A 41 10.57 14.07 -4.00
CA LEU A 41 11.45 14.60 -2.96
C LEU A 41 12.30 15.72 -3.56
N LYS A 42 12.34 16.90 -2.92
CA LYS A 42 13.15 18.03 -3.39
C LYS A 42 14.45 18.16 -2.59
N ASP A 43 15.55 18.37 -3.30
CA ASP A 43 16.83 18.76 -2.70
C ASP A 43 16.71 20.17 -2.10
N PRO A 44 16.96 20.35 -0.79
CA PRO A 44 16.83 21.65 -0.14
C PRO A 44 17.83 22.70 -0.64
N ASN A 45 18.97 22.29 -1.22
CA ASN A 45 20.00 23.21 -1.71
C ASN A 45 19.72 23.68 -3.14
N THR A 46 19.22 22.77 -3.99
CA THR A 46 19.03 23.05 -5.43
C THR A 46 17.58 23.25 -5.83
N GLY A 47 16.62 22.81 -4.99
CA GLY A 47 15.19 22.82 -5.28
C GLY A 47 14.74 21.83 -6.34
N LYS A 48 15.66 21.00 -6.86
CA LYS A 48 15.38 20.00 -7.90
C LYS A 48 14.80 18.74 -7.29
N ASP A 49 13.99 18.04 -8.06
CA ASP A 49 13.48 16.72 -7.70
C ASP A 49 14.64 15.71 -7.69
N VAL A 50 14.66 14.83 -6.69
CA VAL A 50 15.62 13.74 -6.58
C VAL A 50 15.04 12.51 -7.27
N ASP A 51 15.68 12.08 -8.36
CA ASP A 51 15.18 10.97 -9.17
C ASP A 51 15.04 9.68 -8.37
N GLY A 52 13.96 8.94 -8.60
CA GLY A 52 13.62 7.72 -7.88
C GLY A 52 13.21 7.89 -6.41
N LEU A 53 13.30 9.08 -5.82
CA LEU A 53 12.90 9.33 -4.43
C LEU A 53 11.58 10.10 -4.33
N PHE A 54 10.71 9.61 -3.45
CA PHE A 54 9.40 10.17 -3.22
C PHE A 54 9.09 10.28 -1.73
N VAL A 55 8.26 11.26 -1.40
CA VAL A 55 7.59 11.36 -0.11
C VAL A 55 6.19 10.77 -0.27
N ALA A 56 5.90 9.70 0.45
CA ALA A 56 4.55 9.15 0.52
C ALA A 56 3.64 10.04 1.37
N TRP A 57 2.50 10.44 0.82
CA TRP A 57 1.49 11.26 1.48
C TRP A 57 0.25 10.41 1.70
N ILE A 58 -0.07 10.12 2.96
CA ILE A 58 -1.29 9.42 3.37
C ILE A 58 -2.20 10.46 4.04
N ARG A 59 -3.36 10.74 3.44
CA ARG A 59 -4.29 11.77 3.92
C ARG A 59 -5.67 11.18 4.17
N LEU A 60 -6.22 11.48 5.35
CA LEU A 60 -7.62 11.22 5.66
C LEU A 60 -8.48 12.32 5.00
N ASN A 61 -9.33 11.93 4.06
CA ASN A 61 -10.23 12.83 3.33
C ASN A 61 -11.68 12.60 3.79
N ASN A 62 -12.02 13.16 4.95
CA ASN A 62 -13.38 13.13 5.50
C ASN A 62 -13.74 14.48 6.15
N PRO A 63 -13.81 15.57 5.36
CA PRO A 63 -13.95 16.93 5.90
C PRO A 63 -15.24 17.15 6.69
N SER A 64 -16.34 16.46 6.36
CA SER A 64 -17.61 16.58 7.07
C SER A 64 -17.55 16.08 8.52
N GLN A 65 -16.52 15.30 8.88
CA GLN A 65 -16.29 14.77 10.23
C GLN A 65 -14.90 15.12 10.75
N TYR A 66 -14.35 16.28 10.35
CA TYR A 66 -13.02 16.75 10.77
C TYR A 66 -11.90 15.72 10.55
N ASN A 67 -12.02 14.94 9.46
CA ASN A 67 -11.12 13.85 9.07
C ASN A 67 -11.09 12.65 10.03
N SER A 68 -12.12 12.48 10.87
CA SER A 68 -12.36 11.20 11.57
C SER A 68 -12.43 10.07 10.55
N TYR A 69 -11.73 8.97 10.81
CA TYR A 69 -11.64 7.86 9.87
C TYR A 69 -12.75 6.82 10.11
N THR A 70 -13.21 6.21 9.02
CA THR A 70 -14.08 5.02 9.07
C THR A 70 -13.24 3.74 9.09
N THR A 71 -13.88 2.59 9.35
CA THR A 71 -13.25 1.26 9.21
C THR A 71 -12.72 1.00 7.81
N GLU A 72 -13.32 1.61 6.79
CA GLU A 72 -12.81 1.48 5.43
C GLU A 72 -11.56 2.34 5.20
N MET A 73 -11.57 3.57 5.71
CA MET A 73 -10.42 4.47 5.61
C MET A 73 -9.18 3.93 6.32
N VAL A 74 -9.32 3.31 7.50
CA VAL A 74 -8.16 2.76 8.23
C VAL A 74 -7.47 1.63 7.45
N LYS A 75 -8.19 0.83 6.66
CA LYS A 75 -7.57 -0.14 5.73
C LYS A 75 -6.71 0.56 4.69
N GLY A 76 -7.18 1.69 4.16
CA GLY A 76 -6.41 2.55 3.25
C GLY A 76 -5.17 3.15 3.92
N VAL A 77 -5.24 3.47 5.21
CA VAL A 77 -4.06 3.94 5.98
C VAL A 77 -3.04 2.81 6.11
N ILE A 78 -3.48 1.61 6.48
CA ILE A 78 -2.61 0.42 6.60
C ILE A 78 -1.93 0.13 5.26
N ALA A 79 -2.69 0.08 4.17
CA ALA A 79 -2.15 -0.08 2.82
C ALA A 79 -1.15 1.04 2.47
N GLY A 80 -1.43 2.28 2.90
CA GLY A 80 -0.55 3.42 2.69
C GLY A 80 0.81 3.24 3.37
N PHE A 81 0.84 2.76 4.60
CA PHE A 81 2.08 2.49 5.33
C PHE A 81 2.84 1.29 4.75
N GLU A 82 2.16 0.20 4.37
CA GLU A 82 2.79 -0.96 3.72
C GLU A 82 3.45 -0.57 2.37
N ASN A 83 2.80 0.28 1.57
CA ASN A 83 3.38 0.76 0.31
C ASN A 83 4.48 1.84 0.49
N SER A 84 4.78 2.22 1.74
CA SER A 84 5.79 3.23 2.08
C SER A 84 6.99 2.68 2.87
N SER A 85 6.97 1.37 3.21
CA SER A 85 8.07 0.67 3.89
C SER A 85 9.16 0.19 2.95
#